data_AF-A0A7X1HZ73-F1
#
_entry.id   AF-A0A7X1HZ73-F1
#
_cell.length_a   1.000
_cell.length_b   1.000
_cell.length_c   1.000
_cell.angle_alpha   90.00
_cell.angle_beta   90.00
_cell.angle_gamma   90.00
#
_symmetry.space_group_name_H-M   'P 1'
#
loop_
_entity.id
_entity.type
_entity.pdbx_description
1 polymer ?
#
loop_
_entity_poly.entity_id
_entity_poly.type
_entity_poly.pdbx_seq_one_letter_code
_entity_poly.pdbx_strand_id
1 'polypeptide(L)' 'MQPGVDRAVVLQAVKDVTAHCAETGESPRTAFGDPDAYAAQTVARLVPADRAAREKRHRAVEGALDVLGRIGDVAGL' A
#
# COMPACT_ATOMS: atom_id res chain seq x y z
N MET A 1 7.16 6.38 8.57
CA MET A 1 5.69 6.35 8.67
C MET A 1 5.17 5.26 7.74
N GLN A 2 4.84 4.06 8.26
CA GLN A 2 4.11 3.08 7.45
C GLN A 2 2.67 3.61 7.29
N PRO A 3 2.11 3.68 6.07
CA PRO A 3 0.72 4.08 5.90
C PRO A 3 -0.17 2.99 6.49
N GLY A 4 -0.77 3.25 7.66
CA GLY A 4 -1.80 2.41 8.22
C GLY A 4 -3.09 2.56 7.42
N VAL A 5 -3.80 1.46 7.19
CA VAL A 5 -5.12 1.46 6.54
C VAL A 5 -6.11 2.23 7.40
N ASP A 6 -6.93 3.08 6.76
CA ASP A 6 -7.94 3.88 7.45
C ASP A 6 -8.97 2.99 8.18
N ARG A 7 -9.37 3.39 9.39
CA ARG A 7 -10.27 2.60 10.23
C ARG A 7 -11.65 2.40 9.62
N ALA A 8 -12.17 3.38 8.86
CA ALA A 8 -13.46 3.24 8.19
C ALA A 8 -13.40 2.16 7.11
N VAL A 9 -12.27 2.07 6.39
CA VAL A 9 -12.03 1.03 5.38
C VAL A 9 -12.02 -0.36 6.03
N VAL A 10 -11.35 -0.51 7.18
CA VAL A 10 -11.36 -1.78 7.93
C VAL A 10 -12.77 -2.18 8.36
N LEU A 11 -13.53 -1.21 8.90
CA LEU A 11 -14.90 -1.48 9.36
C LEU A 11 -15.84 -1.85 8.21
N GLN A 12 -15.67 -1.25 7.03
CA GLN A 12 -16.45 -1.61 5.86
C GLN A 12 -16.13 -3.04 5.41
N ALA A 13 -14.85 -3.40 5.33
CA ALA A 13 -14.46 -4.75 4.96
C ALA A 13 -15.01 -5.83 5.92
N VAL A 14 -15.04 -5.56 7.23
CA VAL A 14 -15.64 -6.49 8.20
C VAL A 14 -17.14 -6.65 7.98
N LYS A 15 -17.85 -5.58 7.63
CA LYS A 15 -19.29 -5.65 7.32
C LYS A 15 -19.53 -6.52 6.08
N ASP A 16 -18.74 -6.33 5.04
CA ASP A 16 -18.90 -7.08 3.78
C ASP A 16 -18.64 -8.58 4.00
N VAL A 17 -17.59 -8.94 4.76
CA VAL A 17 -17.32 -10.33 5.16
C VAL A 17 -18.48 -10.90 5.99
N THR A 18 -19.00 -10.12 6.93
CA THR A 18 -20.11 -10.56 7.79
C THR A 18 -21.38 -10.81 6.99
N ALA A 19 -21.70 -9.93 6.05
CA ALA A 19 -22.84 -10.07 5.15
C ALA A 19 -22.69 -11.33 4.27
N HIS A 20 -21.51 -11.52 3.68
CA HIS A 20 -21.22 -12.70 2.87
C HIS A 20 -21.37 -14.00 3.65
N CYS A 21 -20.80 -14.07 4.87
CA CYS A 21 -20.93 -15.24 5.72
C CYS A 21 -22.39 -15.50 6.16
N ALA A 22 -23.20 -14.45 6.35
CA ALA A 22 -24.62 -14.61 6.64
C ALA A 22 -25.41 -15.14 5.44
N GLU A 23 -25.00 -14.77 4.22
CA GLU A 23 -25.64 -15.23 2.97
C GLU A 23 -25.24 -16.67 2.59
N THR A 24 -23.96 -17.03 2.75
CA THR A 24 -23.46 -18.35 2.33
C THR A 24 -23.54 -19.40 3.43
N GLY A 25 -23.64 -18.98 4.70
CA GLY A 25 -23.52 -19.87 5.86
C GLY A 25 -22.10 -20.38 6.10
N GLU A 26 -21.12 -19.91 5.32
CA GLU A 26 -19.72 -20.30 5.46
C GLU A 26 -19.00 -19.45 6.49
N SER A 27 -18.03 -20.05 7.20
CA SER A 27 -17.19 -19.30 8.13
C SER A 27 -16.19 -18.41 7.38
N PRO A 28 -15.75 -17.27 7.95
CA PRO A 28 -14.80 -16.38 7.29
C PRO A 28 -13.49 -17.09 6.90
N ARG A 29 -13.03 -18.04 7.72
CA ARG A 29 -11.83 -18.86 7.43
C ARG A 29 -12.05 -19.83 6.29
N THR A 30 -13.28 -20.31 6.10
CA THR A 30 -13.64 -21.20 4.98
C THR A 30 -13.70 -20.42 3.67
N ALA A 31 -14.33 -19.23 3.68
CA ALA A 31 -14.53 -18.42 2.48
C ALA A 31 -13.27 -17.63 2.05
N PHE A 32 -12.54 -17.06 3.01
CA PHE A 32 -11.42 -16.14 2.75
C PHE A 32 -10.05 -16.70 3.13
N GLY A 33 -10.01 -17.85 3.81
CA GLY A 33 -8.78 -18.47 4.28
C GLY A 33 -8.25 -17.85 5.58
N ASP A 34 -6.97 -18.12 5.87
CA ASP A 34 -6.28 -17.52 7.02
C ASP A 34 -5.98 -16.03 6.75
N PRO A 35 -6.32 -15.11 7.67
CA PRO A 35 -6.18 -13.67 7.45
C PRO A 35 -4.73 -13.23 7.29
N ASP A 36 -3.78 -13.81 8.03
CA ASP A 36 -2.36 -13.49 7.90
C ASP A 36 -1.81 -13.99 6.56
N ALA A 37 -2.19 -15.20 6.15
CA ALA A 37 -1.84 -15.73 4.84
C ALA A 37 -2.43 -14.90 3.69
N TYR A 38 -3.68 -14.47 3.82
CA TYR A 38 -4.35 -13.62 2.83
C TYR A 38 -3.73 -12.23 2.74
N ALA A 39 -3.37 -11.63 3.89
CA ALA A 39 -2.65 -10.37 3.94
C ALA A 39 -1.27 -10.49 3.28
N ALA A 40 -0.50 -11.53 3.61
CA ALA A 40 0.80 -11.80 3.00
C ALA A 40 0.70 -11.98 1.48
N GLN A 41 -0.29 -12.73 0.99
CA GLN A 41 -0.55 -12.90 -0.45
C GLN A 41 -0.93 -11.60 -1.14
N THR A 42 -1.73 -10.76 -0.48
CA THR A 42 -2.19 -9.48 -1.03
C THR A 42 -1.04 -8.48 -1.10
N VAL A 43 -0.22 -8.41 -0.05
CA VAL A 43 1.03 -7.63 -0.05
C VAL A 43 1.96 -8.13 -1.16
N ALA A 44 2.15 -9.44 -1.30
CA ALA A 44 2.99 -10.02 -2.34
C ALA A 44 2.50 -9.71 -3.77
N ARG A 45 1.21 -9.49 -3.98
CA ARG A 45 0.63 -9.09 -5.28
C ARG A 45 0.73 -7.59 -5.55
N LEU A 46 0.60 -6.75 -4.52
CA LEU A 46 0.55 -5.29 -4.67
C LEU A 46 1.95 -4.64 -4.65
N VAL A 47 2.87 -5.17 -3.84
CA VAL A 47 4.21 -4.58 -3.63
C VAL A 47 5.21 -4.75 -4.79
N PRO A 48 5.14 -5.74 -5.69
CA PRO A 48 6.10 -5.84 -6.81
C PRO A 48 6.03 -4.64 -7.76
N ALA A 49 4.83 -4.10 -8.02
CA ALA A 49 4.63 -2.91 -8.83
C ALA A 49 4.93 -1.61 -8.05
N ASP A 50 4.57 -1.59 -6.76
CA ASP A 50 4.70 -0.40 -5.92
C ASP A 50 6.15 -0.10 -5.55
N ARG A 51 7.01 -1.12 -5.38
CA ARG A 51 8.46 -0.90 -5.16
C ARG A 51 9.12 -0.18 -6.32
N ALA A 52 8.88 -0.62 -7.55
CA ALA A 52 9.49 0.00 -8.73
C ALA A 52 8.96 1.43 -8.95
N ALA A 53 7.67 1.67 -8.68
CA ALA A 53 7.09 3.01 -8.71
C ALA A 53 7.66 3.92 -7.61
N ARG A 54 7.85 3.39 -6.40
CA ARG A 54 8.44 4.09 -5.26
C ARG A 54 9.91 4.43 -5.49
N GLU A 55 10.71 3.50 -6.03
CA GLU A 55 12.10 3.77 -6.39
C GLU A 55 12.21 4.84 -7.50
N LYS A 56 11.33 4.78 -8.51
CA LYS A 56 11.28 5.83 -9.54
C LYS A 56 10.96 7.21 -8.96
N ARG A 57 9.99 7.29 -8.05
CA ARG A 57 9.66 8.55 -7.36
C ARG A 57 10.81 9.03 -6.48
N HIS A 58 11.49 8.13 -5.76
CA HIS A 58 12.64 8.48 -4.94
C HIS A 58 13.78 9.06 -5.77
N ARG A 59 14.15 8.38 -6.87
CA ARG A 59 15.17 8.89 -7.80
C ARG A 59 14.78 10.21 -8.47
N ALA A 60 13.50 10.39 -8.80
CA ALA A 60 13.01 11.65 -9.37
C ALA A 60 13.12 12.81 -8.36
N VAL A 61 12.82 12.57 -7.09
CA VAL A 61 12.97 13.56 -6.02
C VAL A 61 14.45 13.86 -5.77
N GLU A 62 15.31 12.85 -5.69
CA GLU A 62 16.77 13.03 -5.57
C GLU A 62 17.34 13.84 -6.74
N GLY A 63 16.93 13.53 -7.98
CA GLY A 63 17.33 14.31 -9.16
C GLY A 63 16.83 15.76 -9.13
N ALA A 64 15.63 16.02 -8.62
CA ALA A 64 15.11 17.38 -8.48
C ALA A 64 15.88 18.20 -7.42
N LEU A 65 16.26 17.56 -6.31
CA LEU A 65 17.10 18.16 -5.27
C LEU A 65 18.51 18.47 -5.79
N ASP A 66 19.11 17.57 -6.57
CA ASP A 66 20.42 17.76 -7.20
C ASP A 66 20.42 18.96 -8.17
N VAL A 67 19.41 19.03 -9.05
CA VAL A 67 19.25 20.15 -9.99
C VAL A 67 19.07 21.48 -9.24
N LEU A 68 18.29 21.50 -8.17
CA LEU A 68 18.09 22.70 -7.36
C LEU A 68 19.40 23.14 -6.67
N GLY A 69 20.18 22.18 -6.15
CA GLY A 69 21.50 22.46 -5.58
C GLY A 69 22.46 23.06 -6.61
N ARG A 70 22.46 22.53 -7.84
CA ARG A 70 23.30 23.03 -8.93
C ARG A 70 22.91 24.44 -9.39
N ILE A 71 21.62 24.78 -9.39
CA ILE A 71 21.15 26.15 -9.69
C ILE A 71 21.59 27.13 -8.59
N GLY A 72 21.52 26.70 -7.32
CA GLY A 72 22.01 27.49 -6.19
C GLY A 72 23.52 27.76 -6.25
N ASP A 73 24.29 26.77 -6.68
CA ASP A 73 25.76 26.87 -6.87
C ASP A 73 26.13 27.84 -8.01
N VAL A 74 25.40 27.80 -9.14
CA VAL A 74 25.60 28.73 -10.28
C VAL A 74 25.16 30.16 -9.95
N ALA A 75 24.16 30.34 -9.08
CA ALA A 75 23.71 31.65 -8.61
C ALA A 75 24.54 32.20 -7.43
N GLY A 76 25.51 31.42 -6.93
CA GLY A 76 26.25 31.70 -5.71
C GLY A 76 27.76 31.42 -5.82
N LEU A 77 28.44 32.12 -6.73
CA LEU A 77 29.80 32.62 -6.54
C LEU A 77 29.98 33.98 -7.24
#